data_AF-A0A534LJ99-F1
#
_entry.id   AF-A0A534LJ99-F1
#
_cell.length_a   1.000
_cell.length_b   1.000
_cell.length_c   1.000
_cell.angle_alpha   90.00
_cell.angle_beta   90.00
_cell.angle_gamma   90.00
#
_symmetry.space_group_name_H-M   'P 1'
#
loop_
_entity.id
_entity.type
_entity.pdbx_description
1 polymer ?
#
loop_
_entity_poly.entity_id
_entity_poly.type
_entity_poly.pdbx_seq_one_letter_code
_entity_poly.pdbx_strand_id
1 'polypeptide(L)'
;MAVKPTVGTVSEQVCRVCGGEVNPHGECVVCGTKQDSAPPAGDRGLSAWMKGESSGTAAWLGASTSGGDSRDEALRKWLAGEDTAFQDWLGVPTSSGVGRPTRGTPDRLSDDKVRELREKALETDGMRAELESMRSTLNRELANFRQGKFDPVKYIEETANLSKQLQTEIGKRKELEQEIEHIKKGSIAVIKYVKTQQLKAGVSLDAKKRLEQEQKLREEIETEAAKLRSVNETLKKQIESGFAKLKPDQREMKKQEADLVEREAALRAKEERIAAIHPDEVTAPTEELKRRLEEELREMEQDYLAKEEQFKRRIIVLEGEVGKYKIEDKVREQAQVFEGKSKSEIGGAISKKEHDVLQRERTILLREQDLQRLQEDLQVKEDEIRKVKEPLAYKEEELLRREEDLLYREKVMQAERRKVEEAKAQGGSTDELDMKSRLEELKGQINQKEEEVRTKEKYLQQKMEE
;
A
#
# COMPACT_ATOMS: atom_id res chain seq x y z
N MET A 1 14.67 -81.19 -30.62
CA MET A 1 14.28 -80.96 -29.22
C MET A 1 15.05 -79.77 -28.68
N ALA A 2 14.41 -78.96 -27.83
CA ALA A 2 14.92 -77.84 -27.00
C ALA A 2 15.47 -76.60 -27.77
N VAL A 3 14.63 -75.60 -28.09
CA VAL A 3 14.31 -74.38 -27.30
C VAL A 3 15.44 -73.33 -27.29
N LYS A 4 15.24 -72.25 -28.05
CA LYS A 4 16.02 -71.00 -28.01
C LYS A 4 15.65 -70.18 -26.77
N PRO A 5 16.60 -69.52 -26.09
CA PRO A 5 16.32 -68.36 -25.27
C PRO A 5 16.61 -67.06 -26.04
N THR A 6 15.75 -66.10 -25.73
CA THR A 6 15.63 -64.70 -26.14
C THR A 6 16.82 -63.84 -25.71
N VAL A 7 17.35 -63.02 -26.62
CA VAL A 7 18.25 -61.92 -26.29
C VAL A 7 17.42 -60.81 -25.63
N GLY A 8 17.58 -60.65 -24.33
CA GLY A 8 16.97 -59.56 -23.57
C GLY A 8 17.60 -58.23 -23.95
N THR A 9 16.78 -57.29 -24.40
CA THR A 9 17.10 -55.86 -24.48
C THR A 9 17.25 -55.32 -23.07
N VAL A 10 18.50 -55.26 -22.58
CA VAL A 10 18.84 -54.47 -21.38
C VAL A 10 18.72 -53.00 -21.78
N SER A 11 17.76 -52.30 -21.21
CA SER A 11 17.59 -50.86 -21.37
C SER A 11 18.78 -50.14 -20.72
N GLU A 12 19.79 -49.76 -21.50
CA GLU A 12 20.82 -48.81 -21.07
C GLU A 12 20.14 -47.49 -20.72
N GLN A 13 19.99 -47.22 -19.43
CA GLN A 13 19.48 -45.95 -18.94
C GLN A 13 20.60 -44.92 -19.07
N VAL A 14 20.43 -44.00 -20.01
CA VAL A 14 21.34 -42.88 -20.25
C VAL A 14 20.89 -41.67 -19.43
N CYS A 15 21.83 -40.96 -18.82
CA CYS A 15 21.54 -39.77 -18.02
C CYS A 15 20.87 -38.68 -18.86
N ARG A 16 19.69 -38.23 -18.44
CA ARG A 16 18.91 -37.18 -19.15
C ARG A 16 19.60 -35.81 -19.20
N VAL A 17 20.62 -35.57 -18.39
CA VAL A 17 21.30 -34.27 -18.30
C VAL A 17 22.53 -34.20 -19.20
N CYS A 18 23.37 -35.24 -19.20
CA CYS A 18 24.65 -35.22 -19.90
C CYS A 18 24.85 -36.35 -20.92
N GLY A 19 23.89 -37.26 -21.05
CA GLY A 19 24.02 -38.40 -21.97
C GLY A 19 24.99 -39.50 -21.49
N GLY A 20 25.49 -39.42 -20.25
CA GLY A 20 26.42 -40.41 -19.69
C GLY A 20 25.73 -41.65 -19.10
N GLU A 21 26.49 -42.73 -18.92
CA GLU A 21 25.98 -43.98 -18.34
C GLU A 21 25.53 -43.80 -16.87
N VAL A 22 24.47 -44.52 -16.50
CA VAL A 22 23.88 -44.49 -15.15
C VAL A 22 24.12 -45.83 -14.47
N ASN A 23 24.65 -45.79 -13.25
CA ASN A 23 24.87 -46.99 -12.45
C ASN A 23 23.55 -47.61 -11.97
N PRO A 24 23.54 -48.89 -11.53
CA PRO A 24 22.33 -49.57 -11.06
C PRO A 24 21.60 -48.89 -9.89
N HIS A 25 22.27 -47.97 -9.19
CA HIS A 25 21.69 -47.14 -8.11
C HIS A 25 21.06 -45.83 -8.60
N GLY A 26 20.94 -45.62 -9.92
CA GLY A 26 20.31 -44.45 -10.51
C GLY A 26 21.21 -43.21 -10.57
N GLU A 27 22.49 -43.29 -10.22
CA GLU A 27 23.42 -42.16 -10.24
C GLU A 27 24.26 -42.16 -11.52
N CYS A 28 24.32 -41.02 -12.21
CA CYS A 28 25.16 -40.86 -13.40
C CYS A 28 26.64 -40.82 -13.02
N VAL A 29 27.44 -41.69 -13.64
CA VAL A 29 28.88 -41.81 -13.35
C VAL A 29 29.69 -40.59 -13.83
N VAL A 30 29.15 -39.83 -14.78
CA VAL A 30 29.84 -38.67 -15.39
C VAL A 30 29.56 -37.37 -14.64
N CYS A 31 28.32 -37.14 -14.16
CA CYS A 31 27.93 -35.87 -13.54
C CYS A 31 27.33 -36.00 -12.14
N GLY A 32 27.27 -37.21 -11.58
CA GLY A 32 26.79 -37.46 -10.21
C GLY A 32 25.28 -37.22 -10.00
N THR A 33 24.53 -36.95 -11.07
CA THR A 33 23.09 -36.65 -10.95
C THR A 33 22.29 -37.94 -10.73
N LYS A 34 21.49 -37.96 -9.66
CA LYS A 34 20.63 -39.08 -9.29
C LYS A 34 19.31 -39.02 -10.06
N GLN A 35 19.03 -40.05 -10.85
CA GLN A 35 17.82 -40.24 -11.65
C GLN A 35 16.91 -41.20 -10.86
N ASP A 36 15.82 -40.69 -10.28
CA ASP A 36 14.84 -41.54 -9.60
C ASP A 36 14.12 -42.44 -10.61
N SER A 37 14.21 -43.76 -10.41
CA SER A 37 13.54 -44.77 -11.21
C SER A 37 12.06 -44.86 -10.84
N ALA A 38 11.26 -43.92 -11.32
CA ALA A 38 9.81 -44.06 -11.42
C ALA A 38 9.42 -43.87 -12.90
N PRO A 39 8.64 -44.79 -13.50
CA PRO A 39 8.17 -44.60 -14.87
C PRO A 39 7.30 -43.34 -14.92
N PRO A 40 7.36 -42.54 -16.00
CA PRO A 40 6.53 -41.35 -16.11
C PRO A 40 5.07 -41.82 -16.11
N ALA A 41 4.29 -41.35 -15.14
CA ALA A 41 2.84 -41.45 -15.15
C ALA A 41 2.28 -40.57 -16.29
N GLY A 42 2.51 -41.00 -17.52
CA GLY A 42 1.78 -40.53 -18.68
C GLY A 42 0.35 -41.07 -18.64
N ASP A 43 -0.59 -40.21 -19.00
CA ASP A 43 -1.93 -40.55 -19.51
C ASP A 43 -3.01 -41.14 -18.59
N ARG A 44 -2.77 -41.41 -17.29
CA ARG A 44 -3.89 -41.71 -16.38
C ARG A 44 -4.62 -40.47 -15.87
N GLY A 45 -3.91 -39.37 -15.63
CA GLY A 45 -4.52 -38.10 -15.20
C GLY A 45 -5.37 -37.47 -16.30
N LEU A 46 -4.85 -37.43 -17.53
CA LEU A 46 -5.55 -36.87 -18.69
C LEU A 46 -6.73 -37.72 -19.14
N SER A 47 -6.63 -39.05 -19.09
CA SER A 47 -7.76 -39.94 -19.41
C SER A 47 -8.88 -39.88 -18.38
N ALA A 48 -8.56 -39.70 -17.09
CA ALA A 48 -9.55 -39.51 -16.03
C ALA A 48 -10.22 -38.12 -16.11
N TRP A 49 -9.48 -37.11 -16.56
CA TRP A 49 -10.00 -35.75 -16.80
C TRP A 49 -10.90 -35.69 -18.05
N MET A 50 -10.52 -36.39 -19.13
CA MET A 50 -11.30 -36.49 -20.38
C MET A 50 -12.55 -37.38 -20.27
N LYS A 51 -12.60 -38.30 -19.30
CA LYS A 51 -13.78 -39.16 -19.06
C LYS A 51 -14.79 -38.61 -18.06
N GLY A 52 -14.57 -37.41 -17.52
CA GLY A 52 -15.58 -36.70 -16.73
C GLY A 52 -15.97 -37.37 -15.40
N GLU A 53 -15.14 -38.26 -14.85
CA GLU A 53 -15.40 -38.95 -13.58
C GLU A 53 -14.82 -38.24 -12.34
N SER A 54 -14.54 -36.94 -12.46
CA SER A 54 -14.32 -36.09 -11.28
C SER A 54 -15.57 -35.26 -11.01
N SER A 55 -16.40 -35.75 -10.09
CA SER A 55 -17.54 -35.05 -9.50
C SER A 55 -17.17 -33.73 -8.78
N GLY A 56 -15.91 -33.28 -8.85
CA GLY A 56 -15.42 -32.05 -8.21
C GLY A 56 -15.31 -30.83 -9.13
N THR A 57 -15.27 -30.98 -10.45
CA THR A 57 -15.14 -29.84 -11.38
C THR A 57 -16.48 -29.21 -11.76
N ALA A 58 -17.57 -29.98 -11.69
CA ALA A 58 -18.93 -29.48 -11.93
C ALA A 58 -19.44 -28.55 -10.81
N ALA A 59 -18.90 -28.65 -9.60
CA ALA A 59 -19.22 -27.75 -8.50
C ALA A 59 -18.46 -26.41 -8.57
N TRP A 60 -17.36 -26.35 -9.33
CA TRP A 60 -16.56 -25.13 -9.48
C TRP A 60 -16.97 -24.31 -10.72
N LEU A 61 -17.52 -24.96 -11.74
CA LEU A 61 -18.15 -24.32 -12.90
C LEU A 61 -19.66 -24.11 -12.68
N GLY A 62 -20.02 -23.60 -11.50
CA GLY A 62 -21.36 -23.10 -11.20
C GLY A 62 -21.70 -21.87 -12.04
N ALA A 63 -21.88 -22.06 -13.34
CA ALA A 63 -22.56 -21.17 -14.25
C ALA A 63 -23.70 -21.99 -14.87
N SER A 64 -24.92 -21.60 -14.51
CA SER A 64 -26.21 -22.13 -14.97
C SER A 64 -26.19 -22.70 -16.39
N THR A 65 -26.36 -24.02 -16.51
CA THR A 65 -26.63 -24.67 -17.80
C THR A 65 -28.09 -24.43 -18.21
N SER A 66 -28.32 -23.35 -18.95
CA SER A 66 -29.54 -23.13 -19.74
C SER A 66 -29.23 -22.89 -21.22
N GLY A 67 -28.16 -23.50 -21.74
CA GLY A 67 -27.65 -23.25 -23.11
C GLY A 67 -27.28 -24.48 -23.93
N GLY A 68 -27.54 -25.71 -23.46
CA GLY A 68 -27.17 -26.95 -24.17
C GLY A 68 -27.85 -27.12 -25.52
N ASP A 69 -29.14 -26.80 -25.61
CA ASP A 69 -29.94 -27.02 -26.83
C ASP A 69 -29.47 -26.19 -28.05
N SER A 70 -28.93 -24.99 -27.82
CA SER A 70 -28.51 -24.09 -28.91
C SER A 70 -27.26 -24.59 -29.64
N ARG A 71 -26.32 -25.17 -28.88
CA ARG A 71 -25.05 -25.65 -29.43
C ARG A 71 -25.21 -26.95 -30.22
N ASP A 72 -26.10 -27.84 -29.76
CA ASP A 72 -26.41 -29.09 -30.43
C ASP A 72 -27.21 -28.87 -31.73
N GLU A 73 -28.07 -27.83 -31.76
CA GLU A 73 -28.81 -27.44 -32.96
C GLU A 73 -27.91 -26.79 -34.03
N ALA A 74 -26.91 -26.00 -33.62
CA ALA A 74 -25.90 -25.43 -34.53
C ALA A 74 -25.03 -26.53 -35.17
N LEU A 75 -24.67 -27.56 -34.40
CA LEU A 75 -23.93 -28.73 -34.89
C LEU A 75 -24.71 -29.52 -35.95
N ARG A 76 -26.02 -29.69 -35.77
CA ARG A 76 -26.88 -30.36 -36.75
C ARG A 76 -26.99 -29.58 -38.06
N LYS A 77 -27.10 -28.25 -37.99
CA LYS A 77 -27.17 -27.37 -39.18
C LYS A 77 -25.85 -27.33 -39.96
N TRP A 78 -24.73 -27.37 -39.26
CA TRP A 78 -23.42 -27.50 -39.90
C TRP A 78 -23.28 -28.85 -40.63
N LEU A 79 -23.66 -29.97 -39.99
CA LEU A 79 -23.65 -31.29 -40.62
C LEU A 79 -24.62 -31.41 -41.81
N ALA A 80 -25.64 -30.54 -41.88
CA ALA A 80 -26.56 -30.42 -43.00
C ALA A 80 -26.04 -29.52 -44.15
N GLY A 81 -24.84 -28.93 -44.01
CA GLY A 81 -24.17 -28.17 -45.07
C GLY A 81 -24.28 -26.64 -44.97
N GLU A 82 -24.71 -26.09 -43.83
CA GLU A 82 -24.74 -24.63 -43.60
C GLU A 82 -23.40 -24.15 -42.99
N ASP A 83 -22.53 -23.56 -43.83
CA ASP A 83 -21.16 -23.15 -43.45
C ASP A 83 -21.11 -22.06 -42.36
N THR A 84 -22.18 -21.29 -42.18
CA THR A 84 -22.28 -20.26 -41.13
C THR A 84 -22.55 -20.83 -39.74
N ALA A 85 -23.13 -22.03 -39.65
CA ALA A 85 -23.46 -22.69 -38.38
C ALA A 85 -22.21 -23.24 -37.65
N PHE A 86 -21.10 -23.42 -38.37
CA PHE A 86 -19.82 -23.85 -37.78
C PHE A 86 -19.25 -22.80 -36.82
N GLN A 87 -19.35 -21.53 -37.17
CA GLN A 87 -18.84 -20.41 -36.36
C GLN A 87 -19.68 -20.26 -35.08
N ASP A 88 -20.99 -20.42 -35.20
CA ASP A 88 -21.92 -20.42 -34.05
C ASP A 88 -21.67 -21.60 -33.10
N TRP A 89 -21.29 -22.77 -33.63
CA TRP A 89 -20.91 -23.92 -32.80
C TRP A 89 -19.55 -23.76 -32.11
N LEU A 90 -18.58 -23.12 -32.77
CA LEU A 90 -17.25 -22.84 -32.22
C LEU A 90 -17.25 -21.72 -31.17
N GLY A 91 -18.32 -20.91 -31.10
CA GLY A 91 -18.45 -19.83 -30.12
C GLY A 91 -17.48 -18.66 -30.35
N VAL A 92 -17.03 -18.47 -31.60
CA VAL A 92 -16.14 -17.36 -31.96
C VAL A 92 -17.00 -16.15 -32.34
N PRO A 93 -16.84 -14.98 -31.68
CA PRO A 93 -17.64 -13.81 -32.01
C PRO A 93 -17.15 -13.22 -33.33
N THR A 94 -17.84 -13.50 -34.44
CA THR A 94 -17.56 -12.87 -35.73
C THR A 94 -18.03 -11.42 -35.70
N SER A 95 -17.09 -10.49 -35.75
CA SER A 95 -17.33 -9.05 -35.88
C SER A 95 -17.80 -8.70 -37.30
N SER A 96 -19.07 -8.93 -37.60
CA SER A 96 -19.74 -8.31 -38.74
C SER A 96 -21.24 -8.65 -38.72
N GLY A 97 -22.06 -7.76 -38.20
CA GLY A 97 -23.50 -7.90 -38.30
C GLY A 97 -24.24 -7.16 -37.18
N VAL A 98 -24.96 -6.11 -37.57
CA VAL A 98 -25.82 -5.28 -36.72
C VAL A 98 -26.80 -6.14 -35.92
N GLY A 99 -26.59 -6.22 -34.61
CA GLY A 99 -27.45 -6.90 -33.65
C GLY A 99 -27.40 -6.20 -32.29
N ARG A 100 -28.53 -5.63 -31.90
CA ARG A 100 -28.81 -4.87 -30.66
C ARG A 100 -28.30 -5.60 -29.41
N PRO A 101 -27.57 -4.96 -28.48
CA PRO A 101 -27.12 -5.62 -27.26
C PRO A 101 -28.29 -5.75 -26.28
N THR A 102 -28.72 -6.98 -26.03
CA THR A 102 -29.44 -7.33 -24.81
C THR A 102 -28.48 -7.12 -23.64
N ARG A 103 -28.91 -6.24 -22.75
CA ARG A 103 -28.23 -5.78 -21.55
C ARG A 103 -28.12 -6.93 -20.54
N GLY A 104 -27.13 -7.80 -20.71
CA GLY A 104 -26.61 -8.66 -19.65
C GLY A 104 -25.64 -7.84 -18.81
N THR A 105 -25.95 -7.66 -17.53
CA THR A 105 -25.07 -7.05 -16.53
C THR A 105 -23.66 -7.63 -16.61
N PRO A 106 -22.59 -6.81 -16.73
CA PRO A 106 -21.26 -7.32 -16.50
C PRO A 106 -21.22 -7.79 -15.05
N ASP A 107 -20.74 -9.01 -14.86
CA ASP A 107 -20.58 -9.68 -13.58
C ASP A 107 -19.66 -8.82 -12.70
N ARG A 108 -20.26 -7.87 -11.99
CA ARG A 108 -19.60 -7.13 -10.91
C ARG A 108 -19.35 -8.18 -9.86
N LEU A 109 -18.12 -8.69 -9.79
CA LEU A 109 -17.60 -9.35 -8.60
C LEU A 109 -18.10 -8.52 -7.41
N SER A 110 -18.96 -9.11 -6.58
CA SER A 110 -19.53 -8.42 -5.42
C SER A 110 -18.38 -7.71 -4.71
N ASP A 111 -18.54 -6.43 -4.37
CA ASP A 111 -17.44 -5.62 -3.85
C ASP A 111 -16.74 -6.29 -2.65
N ASP A 112 -17.47 -7.12 -1.88
CA ASP A 112 -16.94 -7.97 -0.81
C ASP A 112 -15.89 -9.00 -1.28
N LYS A 113 -16.09 -9.62 -2.44
CA LYS A 113 -15.18 -10.62 -3.04
C LYS A 113 -13.95 -9.96 -3.64
N VAL A 114 -14.09 -8.74 -4.16
CA VAL A 114 -12.96 -7.91 -4.59
C VAL A 114 -12.13 -7.47 -3.38
N ARG A 115 -12.78 -7.13 -2.27
CA ARG A 115 -12.10 -6.79 -1.00
C ARG A 115 -11.34 -7.99 -0.43
N GLU A 116 -11.97 -9.17 -0.36
CA GLU A 116 -11.35 -10.40 0.12
C GLU A 116 -10.13 -10.82 -0.72
N LEU A 117 -10.22 -10.66 -2.06
CA LEU A 117 -9.08 -10.94 -2.94
C LEU A 117 -7.92 -9.96 -2.75
N ARG A 118 -8.21 -8.69 -2.44
CA ARG A 118 -7.17 -7.69 -2.10
C ARG A 118 -6.50 -8.00 -0.77
N GLU A 119 -7.27 -8.37 0.24
CA GLU A 119 -6.74 -8.77 1.56
C GLU A 119 -5.81 -9.99 1.42
N LYS A 120 -6.25 -11.01 0.67
CA LYS A 120 -5.41 -12.18 0.38
C LYS A 120 -4.17 -11.84 -0.45
N ALA A 121 -4.27 -10.91 -1.40
CA ALA A 121 -3.11 -10.46 -2.16
C ALA A 121 -2.07 -9.80 -1.25
N LEU A 122 -2.49 -8.91 -0.36
CA LEU A 122 -1.63 -8.25 0.62
C LEU A 122 -0.97 -9.27 1.57
N GLU A 123 -1.72 -10.26 2.06
CA GLU A 123 -1.18 -11.35 2.88
C GLU A 123 -0.13 -12.15 2.10
N THR A 124 -0.41 -12.53 0.86
CA THR A 124 0.56 -13.28 0.03
C THR A 124 1.81 -12.47 -0.29
N ASP A 125 1.70 -11.15 -0.48
CA ASP A 125 2.84 -10.28 -0.72
C ASP A 125 3.67 -10.07 0.55
N GLY A 126 3.03 -10.00 1.72
CA GLY A 126 3.72 -10.03 3.02
C GLY A 126 4.53 -11.31 3.22
N MET A 127 3.92 -12.47 2.97
CA MET A 127 4.61 -13.76 3.06
C MET A 127 5.77 -13.88 2.06
N ARG A 128 5.63 -13.32 0.85
CA ARG A 128 6.73 -13.27 -0.13
C ARG A 128 7.88 -12.37 0.32
N ALA A 129 7.58 -11.21 0.91
CA ALA A 129 8.59 -10.31 1.45
C ALA A 129 9.37 -10.96 2.60
N GLU A 130 8.69 -11.70 3.49
CA GLU A 130 9.33 -12.46 4.56
C GLU A 130 10.22 -13.58 4.02
N LEU A 131 9.76 -14.32 3.00
CA LEU A 131 10.55 -15.36 2.33
C LEU A 131 11.79 -14.80 1.64
N GLU A 132 11.68 -13.65 0.97
CA GLU A 132 12.83 -13.02 0.32
C GLU A 132 13.82 -12.46 1.36
N SER A 133 13.32 -11.94 2.48
CA SER A 133 14.15 -11.53 3.62
C SER A 133 14.91 -12.73 4.21
N MET A 134 14.24 -13.85 4.47
CA MET A 134 14.87 -15.11 4.92
C MET A 134 15.89 -15.64 3.90
N ARG A 135 15.57 -15.57 2.60
CA ARG A 135 16.49 -15.99 1.54
C ARG A 135 17.73 -15.11 1.47
N SER A 136 17.57 -13.80 1.60
CA SER A 136 18.68 -12.83 1.57
C SER A 136 19.62 -13.02 2.78
N THR A 137 19.06 -13.24 3.96
CA THR A 137 19.82 -13.51 5.19
C THR A 137 20.57 -14.83 5.10
N LEU A 138 19.91 -15.91 4.67
CA LEU A 138 20.55 -17.21 4.41
C LEU A 138 21.67 -17.11 3.37
N ASN A 139 21.45 -16.39 2.25
CA ASN A 139 22.48 -16.20 1.23
C ASN A 139 23.69 -15.42 1.75
N ARG A 140 23.46 -14.40 2.60
CA ARG A 140 24.53 -13.63 3.26
C ARG A 140 25.34 -14.51 4.20
N GLU A 141 24.68 -15.34 5.00
CA GLU A 141 25.34 -16.27 5.93
C GLU A 141 26.12 -17.36 5.18
N LEU A 142 25.56 -17.91 4.11
CA LEU A 142 26.26 -18.85 3.23
C LEU A 142 27.47 -18.22 2.55
N ALA A 143 27.39 -16.95 2.14
CA ALA A 143 28.54 -16.22 1.59
C ALA A 143 29.64 -16.02 2.64
N ASN A 144 29.27 -15.67 3.88
CA ASN A 144 30.21 -15.55 4.99
C ASN A 144 30.89 -16.88 5.32
N PHE A 145 30.14 -17.99 5.27
CA PHE A 145 30.67 -19.34 5.44
C PHE A 145 31.66 -19.72 4.33
N ARG A 146 31.31 -19.47 3.07
CA ARG A 146 32.19 -19.71 1.90
C ARG A 146 33.48 -18.87 1.94
N GLN A 147 33.44 -17.68 2.55
CA GLN A 147 34.59 -16.80 2.70
C GLN A 147 35.48 -17.17 3.90
N GLY A 148 35.14 -18.21 4.69
CA GLY A 148 35.90 -18.61 5.87
C GLY A 148 35.86 -17.60 7.02
N LYS A 149 34.94 -16.63 6.98
CA LYS A 149 34.73 -15.59 8.00
C LYS A 149 33.67 -16.01 9.03
N PHE A 150 33.32 -17.29 9.07
CA PHE A 150 32.35 -17.82 10.01
C PHE A 150 33.02 -18.03 11.37
N ASP A 151 32.52 -17.35 12.39
CA ASP A 151 32.96 -17.47 13.77
C ASP A 151 31.90 -18.22 14.57
N PRO A 152 32.11 -19.51 14.90
CA PRO A 152 31.13 -20.33 15.61
C PRO A 152 30.77 -19.77 16.99
N VAL A 153 31.70 -19.10 17.67
CA VAL A 153 31.48 -18.57 19.02
C VAL A 153 30.55 -17.37 18.96
N LYS A 154 30.79 -16.45 18.02
CA LYS A 154 29.88 -15.31 17.80
C LYS A 154 28.48 -15.74 17.40
N TYR A 155 28.34 -16.78 16.56
CA TYR A 155 27.02 -17.28 16.20
C TYR A 155 26.26 -17.87 17.40
N ILE A 156 26.95 -18.56 18.31
CA ILE A 156 26.36 -19.07 19.56
C ILE A 156 25.94 -17.92 20.47
N GLU A 157 26.77 -16.87 20.61
CA GLU A 157 26.46 -15.68 21.39
C GLU A 157 25.26 -14.90 20.81
N GLU A 158 25.21 -14.71 19.50
CA GLU A 158 24.09 -14.07 18.79
C GLU A 158 22.80 -14.90 18.94
N THR A 159 22.88 -16.22 18.81
CA THR A 159 21.73 -17.13 19.01
C THR A 159 21.23 -17.08 20.46
N ALA A 160 22.13 -17.03 21.45
CA ALA A 160 21.77 -16.90 22.85
C ALA A 160 21.13 -15.54 23.15
N ASN A 161 21.66 -14.46 22.57
CA ASN A 161 21.09 -13.12 22.70
C ASN A 161 19.71 -13.01 22.05
N LEU A 162 19.53 -13.55 20.84
CA LEU A 162 18.24 -13.65 20.16
C LEU A 162 17.25 -14.48 20.96
N SER A 163 17.68 -15.60 21.54
CA SER A 163 16.83 -16.41 22.42
C SER A 163 16.39 -15.63 23.66
N LYS A 164 17.27 -14.83 24.26
CA LYS A 164 16.93 -13.95 25.40
C LYS A 164 15.93 -12.88 25.00
N GLN A 165 16.15 -12.23 23.85
CA GLN A 165 15.22 -11.24 23.30
C GLN A 165 13.85 -11.85 23.01
N LEU A 166 13.81 -13.04 22.40
CA LEU A 166 12.57 -13.77 22.15
C LEU A 166 11.81 -14.05 23.45
N GLN A 167 12.48 -14.50 24.51
CA GLN A 167 11.85 -14.72 25.82
C GLN A 167 11.29 -13.43 26.43
N THR A 168 12.00 -12.31 26.28
CA THR A 168 11.48 -11.00 26.75
C THR A 168 10.25 -10.56 25.96
N GLU A 169 10.23 -10.76 24.64
CA GLU A 169 9.07 -10.43 23.79
C GLU A 169 7.88 -11.36 24.07
N ILE A 170 8.11 -12.64 24.36
CA ILE A 170 7.06 -13.55 24.84
C ILE A 170 6.46 -13.07 26.16
N GLY A 171 7.29 -12.58 27.09
CA GLY A 171 6.84 -11.97 28.35
C GLY A 171 5.92 -10.76 28.10
N LYS A 172 6.39 -9.79 27.31
CA LYS A 172 5.60 -8.60 26.94
C LYS A 172 4.30 -8.94 26.24
N ARG A 173 4.31 -9.93 25.33
CA ARG A 173 3.07 -10.39 24.65
C ARG A 173 2.04 -10.91 25.66
N LYS A 174 2.46 -11.69 26.66
CA LYS A 174 1.56 -12.18 27.70
C LYS A 174 0.99 -11.05 28.56
N GLU A 175 1.79 -10.04 28.87
CA GLU A 175 1.32 -8.84 29.60
C GLU A 175 0.26 -8.09 28.79
N LEU A 176 0.51 -7.84 27.50
CA LEU A 176 -0.45 -7.20 26.60
C LEU A 176 -1.73 -8.03 26.42
N GLU A 177 -1.63 -9.35 26.33
CA GLU A 177 -2.78 -10.25 26.26
C GLU A 177 -3.65 -10.14 27.53
N GLN A 178 -3.04 -10.04 28.71
CA GLN A 178 -3.75 -9.82 29.98
C GLN A 178 -4.42 -8.44 30.02
N GLU A 179 -3.76 -7.38 29.56
CA GLU A 179 -4.35 -6.05 29.46
C GLU A 179 -5.56 -6.04 28.53
N ILE A 180 -5.45 -6.69 27.36
CA ILE A 180 -6.57 -6.85 26.43
C ILE A 180 -7.74 -7.59 27.09
N GLU A 181 -7.48 -8.64 27.88
CA GLU A 181 -8.54 -9.30 28.65
C GLU A 181 -9.19 -8.38 29.68
N HIS A 182 -8.40 -7.58 30.40
CA HIS A 182 -8.93 -6.60 31.35
C HIS A 182 -9.80 -5.55 30.66
N ILE A 183 -9.36 -5.03 29.51
CA ILE A 183 -10.12 -4.10 28.67
C ILE A 183 -11.41 -4.76 28.18
N LYS A 184 -11.37 -6.02 27.72
CA LYS A 184 -12.56 -6.77 27.29
C LYS A 184 -13.56 -6.95 28.43
N LYS A 185 -13.10 -7.27 29.63
CA LYS A 185 -13.96 -7.37 30.82
C LYS A 185 -14.59 -6.02 31.17
N GLY A 186 -13.80 -4.94 31.08
CA GLY A 186 -14.27 -3.56 31.28
C GLY A 186 -15.31 -3.12 30.25
N SER A 187 -15.08 -3.38 28.96
CA SER A 187 -16.02 -3.01 27.89
C SER A 187 -17.34 -3.76 27.99
N ILE A 188 -17.32 -5.05 28.35
CA ILE A 188 -18.53 -5.82 28.64
C ILE A 188 -19.32 -5.18 29.81
N ALA A 189 -18.63 -4.72 30.86
CA ALA A 189 -19.29 -4.06 31.99
C ALA A 189 -19.96 -2.74 31.56
N VAL A 190 -19.29 -1.92 30.75
CA VAL A 190 -19.84 -0.68 30.19
C VAL A 190 -21.04 -0.97 29.30
N ILE A 191 -20.93 -1.92 28.38
CA ILE A 191 -22.04 -2.31 27.49
C ILE A 191 -23.24 -2.78 28.31
N LYS A 192 -23.02 -3.61 29.33
CA LYS A 192 -24.08 -4.08 30.22
C LYS A 192 -24.74 -2.93 30.96
N TYR A 193 -23.96 -1.96 31.43
CA TYR A 193 -24.48 -0.75 32.08
C TYR A 193 -25.32 0.09 31.13
N VAL A 194 -24.81 0.42 29.94
CA VAL A 194 -25.51 1.21 28.93
C VAL A 194 -26.81 0.53 28.50
N LYS A 195 -26.77 -0.78 28.24
CA LYS A 195 -27.97 -1.55 27.88
C LYS A 195 -28.99 -1.59 29.02
N THR A 196 -28.53 -1.69 30.26
CA THR A 196 -29.40 -1.62 31.44
C THR A 196 -30.03 -0.24 31.59
N GLN A 197 -29.29 0.84 31.31
CA GLN A 197 -29.83 2.21 31.30
C GLN A 197 -30.86 2.42 30.18
N GLN A 198 -30.60 1.92 28.97
CA GLN A 198 -31.56 1.98 27.86
C GLN A 198 -32.86 1.22 28.16
N LEU A 199 -32.76 0.05 28.80
CA LEU A 199 -33.94 -0.73 29.19
C LEU A 199 -34.70 -0.10 30.36
N LYS A 200 -34.01 0.54 31.32
CA LYS A 200 -34.63 1.30 32.41
C LYS A 200 -35.32 2.58 31.92
N ALA A 201 -34.82 3.19 30.84
CA ALA A 201 -35.38 4.41 30.29
C ALA A 201 -36.69 4.20 29.50
N GLY A 202 -36.95 2.99 28.98
CA GLY A 202 -38.13 2.68 28.16
C GLY A 202 -38.17 3.46 26.84
N VAL A 203 -38.37 2.79 25.71
CA VAL A 203 -38.58 3.50 24.43
C VAL A 203 -39.94 4.22 24.51
N SER A 204 -39.92 5.54 24.74
CA SER A 204 -41.12 6.37 24.81
C SER A 204 -42.02 6.13 23.60
N LEU A 205 -43.34 6.01 23.82
CA LEU A 205 -44.35 5.93 22.76
C LEU A 205 -44.24 7.11 21.77
N ASP A 206 -43.72 8.26 22.22
CA ASP A 206 -43.47 9.42 21.38
C ASP A 206 -42.33 9.18 20.38
N ALA A 207 -41.32 8.38 20.73
CA ALA A 207 -40.25 8.01 19.81
C ALA A 207 -40.77 7.10 18.67
N LYS A 208 -41.72 6.22 18.97
CA LYS A 208 -42.38 5.38 17.94
C LYS A 208 -43.24 6.22 17.00
N LYS A 209 -44.04 7.15 17.53
CA LYS A 209 -44.85 8.08 16.71
C LYS A 209 -43.97 8.97 15.81
N ARG A 210 -42.83 9.46 16.33
CA ARG A 210 -41.84 10.20 15.53
C ARG A 210 -41.24 9.35 14.42
N LEU A 211 -40.92 8.08 14.69
CA LEU A 211 -40.42 7.16 13.69
C LEU A 211 -41.43 6.92 12.55
N GLU A 212 -42.71 6.74 12.88
CA GLU A 212 -43.78 6.56 11.88
C GLU A 212 -44.00 7.84 11.04
N GLN A 213 -43.89 9.03 11.64
CA GLN A 213 -43.97 10.30 10.92
C GLN A 213 -42.78 10.50 9.98
N GLU A 214 -41.56 10.21 10.43
CA GLU A 214 -40.35 10.23 9.62
C GLU A 214 -40.41 9.24 8.44
N GLN A 215 -41.00 8.05 8.65
CA GLN A 215 -41.21 7.07 7.59
C GLN A 215 -42.16 7.60 6.50
N LYS A 216 -43.28 8.22 6.88
CA LYS A 216 -44.21 8.82 5.91
C LYS A 216 -43.58 9.97 5.13
N LEU A 217 -42.83 10.83 5.81
CA LEU A 217 -42.10 11.92 5.15
C LEU A 217 -41.05 11.39 4.17
N ARG A 218 -40.36 10.30 4.51
CA ARG A 218 -39.42 9.64 3.60
C ARG A 218 -40.11 9.06 2.37
N GLU A 219 -41.26 8.42 2.54
CA GLU A 219 -42.07 7.91 1.42
C GLU A 219 -42.53 9.05 0.51
N GLU A 220 -43.01 10.16 1.07
CA GLU A 220 -43.39 11.35 0.29
C GLU A 220 -42.21 11.92 -0.51
N ILE A 221 -41.06 12.14 0.14
CA ILE A 221 -39.83 12.63 -0.52
C ILE A 221 -39.37 11.67 -1.61
N GLU A 222 -39.46 10.35 -1.40
CA GLU A 222 -39.08 9.35 -2.39
C GLU A 222 -39.98 9.40 -3.63
N THR A 223 -41.30 9.57 -3.43
CA THR A 223 -42.24 9.72 -4.56
C THR A 223 -42.00 11.01 -5.33
N GLU A 224 -41.69 12.11 -4.66
CA GLU A 224 -41.34 13.39 -5.30
C GLU A 224 -40.02 13.29 -6.07
N ALA A 225 -39.00 12.65 -5.48
CA ALA A 225 -37.73 12.37 -6.15
C ALA A 225 -37.93 11.50 -7.40
N ALA A 226 -38.79 10.49 -7.35
CA ALA A 226 -39.13 9.68 -8.51
C ALA A 226 -39.81 10.49 -9.63
N LYS A 227 -40.76 11.39 -9.28
CA LYS A 227 -41.38 12.31 -10.24
C LYS A 227 -40.33 13.23 -10.88
N LEU A 228 -39.47 13.86 -10.09
CA LEU A 228 -38.40 14.74 -10.57
C LEU A 228 -37.39 14.00 -11.46
N ARG A 229 -37.07 12.73 -11.16
CA ARG A 229 -36.23 11.89 -12.03
C ARG A 229 -36.88 11.67 -13.39
N SER A 230 -38.18 11.34 -13.43
CA SER A 230 -38.89 11.11 -14.68
C SER A 230 -38.97 12.36 -15.58
N VAL A 231 -39.17 13.54 -14.98
CA VAL A 231 -39.14 14.83 -15.69
C VAL A 231 -37.73 15.12 -16.22
N ASN A 232 -36.69 14.92 -15.40
CA ASN A 232 -35.29 15.09 -15.82
C ASN A 232 -34.91 14.14 -16.97
N GLU A 233 -35.33 12.88 -16.93
CA GLU A 233 -35.10 11.94 -18.05
C GLU A 233 -35.77 12.40 -19.34
N THR A 234 -36.98 12.96 -19.24
CA THR A 234 -37.72 13.49 -20.38
C THR A 234 -37.02 14.72 -20.98
N LEU A 235 -36.57 15.65 -20.13
CA LEU A 235 -35.80 16.81 -20.55
C LEU A 235 -34.45 16.43 -21.17
N LYS A 236 -33.73 15.46 -20.58
CA LYS A 236 -32.48 14.92 -21.14
C LYS A 236 -32.68 14.37 -22.54
N LYS A 237 -33.72 13.56 -22.77
CA LYS A 237 -34.06 13.05 -24.11
C LYS A 237 -34.38 14.18 -25.10
N GLN A 238 -35.07 15.23 -24.65
CA GLN A 238 -35.34 16.41 -25.49
C GLN A 238 -34.05 17.14 -25.87
N ILE A 239 -33.14 17.35 -24.91
CA ILE A 239 -31.83 17.98 -25.12
C ILE A 239 -30.96 17.13 -26.07
N GLU A 240 -30.87 15.82 -25.86
CA GLU A 240 -30.14 14.89 -26.74
C GLU A 240 -30.69 14.91 -28.17
N SER A 241 -32.03 14.93 -28.32
CA SER A 241 -32.68 15.06 -29.63
C SER A 241 -32.42 16.43 -30.29
N GLY A 242 -32.24 17.48 -29.49
CA GLY A 242 -31.83 18.81 -29.95
C GLY A 242 -30.39 18.81 -30.45
N PHE A 243 -29.47 18.18 -29.71
CA PHE A 243 -28.08 18.01 -30.13
C PHE A 243 -27.97 17.16 -31.40
N ALA A 244 -28.79 16.13 -31.56
CA ALA A 244 -28.82 15.31 -32.78
C ALA A 244 -29.21 16.07 -34.07
N LYS A 245 -29.68 17.32 -33.98
CA LYS A 245 -29.99 18.19 -35.13
C LYS A 245 -28.84 19.15 -35.52
N LEU A 246 -27.80 19.28 -34.69
CA LEU A 246 -26.67 20.19 -34.92
C LEU A 246 -25.58 19.54 -35.80
N LYS A 247 -24.62 20.30 -36.33
CA LYS A 247 -23.42 19.74 -37.00
C LYS A 247 -22.47 19.09 -35.98
N PRO A 248 -21.66 18.08 -36.34
CA PRO A 248 -20.78 17.36 -35.40
C PRO A 248 -19.92 18.26 -34.50
N ASP A 249 -19.24 19.25 -35.08
CA ASP A 249 -18.40 20.21 -34.32
C ASP A 249 -19.22 21.06 -33.34
N GLN A 250 -20.46 21.41 -33.68
CA GLN A 250 -21.37 22.16 -32.82
C GLN A 250 -21.96 21.28 -31.70
N ARG A 251 -22.08 19.96 -31.92
CA ARG A 251 -22.51 19.00 -30.90
C ARG A 251 -21.43 18.80 -29.85
N GLU A 252 -20.18 18.68 -30.27
CA GLU A 252 -19.04 18.49 -29.36
C GLU A 252 -18.86 19.72 -28.47
N MET A 253 -18.91 20.93 -29.05
CA MET A 253 -18.86 22.18 -28.28
C MET A 253 -20.01 22.30 -27.27
N LYS A 254 -21.26 22.03 -27.70
CA LYS A 254 -22.43 22.10 -26.80
C LYS A 254 -22.44 21.03 -25.71
N LYS A 255 -21.86 19.86 -25.99
CA LYS A 255 -21.66 18.79 -25.00
C LYS A 255 -20.62 19.19 -23.96
N GLN A 256 -19.50 19.79 -24.39
CA GLN A 256 -18.48 20.32 -23.48
C GLN A 256 -19.02 21.47 -22.62
N GLU A 257 -19.82 22.38 -23.19
CA GLU A 257 -20.51 23.43 -22.42
C GLU A 257 -21.46 22.84 -21.38
N ALA A 258 -22.25 21.81 -21.73
CA ALA A 258 -23.15 21.14 -20.79
C ALA A 258 -22.39 20.42 -19.65
N ASP A 259 -21.29 19.73 -19.98
CA ASP A 259 -20.44 19.04 -19.00
C ASP A 259 -19.75 20.04 -18.04
N LEU A 260 -19.38 21.23 -18.51
CA LEU A 260 -18.83 22.29 -17.66
C LEU A 260 -19.88 22.85 -16.70
N VAL A 261 -21.09 23.11 -17.20
CA VAL A 261 -22.20 23.58 -16.36
C VAL A 261 -22.59 22.54 -15.29
N GLU A 262 -22.59 21.25 -15.63
CA GLU A 262 -22.85 20.17 -14.65
C GLU A 262 -21.75 20.11 -13.57
N ARG A 263 -20.48 20.32 -13.95
CA ARG A 263 -19.36 20.40 -12.99
C ARG A 263 -19.45 21.62 -12.08
N GLU A 264 -19.77 22.79 -12.62
CA GLU A 264 -19.96 24.01 -11.83
C GLU A 264 -21.13 23.87 -10.85
N ALA A 265 -22.25 23.28 -11.28
CA ALA A 265 -23.39 23.00 -10.40
C ALA A 265 -23.03 21.99 -9.30
N ALA A 266 -22.24 20.96 -9.61
CA ALA A 266 -21.77 19.99 -8.63
C ALA A 266 -20.80 20.60 -7.61
N LEU A 267 -19.95 21.55 -8.02
CA LEU A 267 -19.07 22.29 -7.12
C LEU A 267 -19.87 23.22 -6.20
N ARG A 268 -20.82 23.99 -6.74
CA ARG A 268 -21.71 24.84 -5.93
C ARG A 268 -22.52 24.03 -4.91
N ALA A 269 -23.05 22.88 -5.29
CA ALA A 269 -23.77 22.00 -4.36
C ALA A 269 -22.86 21.45 -3.23
N LYS A 270 -21.55 21.28 -3.49
CA LYS A 270 -20.58 20.92 -2.45
C LYS A 270 -20.24 22.09 -1.56
N GLU A 271 -20.07 23.29 -2.12
CA GLU A 271 -19.83 24.52 -1.37
C GLU A 271 -21.01 24.85 -0.44
N GLU A 272 -22.25 24.72 -0.92
CA GLU A 272 -23.46 24.91 -0.11
C GLU A 272 -23.58 23.87 1.01
N ARG A 273 -23.20 22.62 0.76
CA ARG A 273 -23.14 21.59 1.81
C ARG A 273 -22.09 21.89 2.87
N ILE A 274 -20.92 22.40 2.47
CA ILE A 274 -19.87 22.79 3.41
C ILE A 274 -20.31 24.02 4.21
N ALA A 275 -20.97 24.99 3.57
CA ALA A 275 -21.51 26.18 4.23
C ALA A 275 -22.68 25.86 5.18
N ALA A 276 -23.47 24.81 4.89
CA ALA A 276 -24.56 24.35 5.76
C ALA A 276 -24.07 23.57 7.00
N ILE A 277 -22.80 23.17 7.05
CA ILE A 277 -22.19 22.61 8.26
C ILE A 277 -21.85 23.78 9.19
N HIS A 278 -22.74 24.04 10.16
CA HIS A 278 -22.49 25.01 11.22
C HIS A 278 -21.28 24.56 12.07
N PRO A 279 -20.35 25.46 12.44
CA PRO A 279 -19.14 25.12 13.19
C PRO A 279 -19.40 24.64 14.63
N ASP A 280 -20.63 24.76 15.15
CA ASP A 280 -20.97 24.43 16.54
C ASP A 280 -21.43 22.97 16.77
N GLU A 281 -21.66 22.17 15.71
CA GLU A 281 -22.07 20.75 15.82
C GLU A 281 -20.94 19.74 15.54
N VAL A 282 -19.71 20.20 15.45
CA VAL A 282 -18.54 19.30 15.45
C VAL A 282 -18.10 19.11 16.89
N THR A 283 -18.57 18.03 17.53
CA THR A 283 -17.85 17.47 18.68
C THR A 283 -16.38 17.38 18.30
N ALA A 284 -15.55 18.17 18.96
CA ALA A 284 -14.12 18.27 18.70
C ALA A 284 -13.55 16.85 18.50
N PRO A 285 -12.96 16.55 17.33
CA PRO A 285 -12.32 15.26 17.14
C PRO A 285 -11.33 15.08 18.28
N THR A 286 -11.41 13.95 19.00
CA THR A 286 -10.45 13.65 20.07
C THR A 286 -9.04 13.91 19.54
N GLU A 287 -8.17 14.55 20.31
CA GLU A 287 -6.82 14.95 19.87
C GLU A 287 -6.05 13.80 19.19
N GLU A 288 -6.32 12.55 19.55
CA GLU A 288 -5.82 11.33 18.89
C GLU A 288 -6.26 11.19 17.41
N LEU A 289 -7.52 11.50 17.09
CA LEU A 289 -8.05 11.50 15.72
C LEU A 289 -7.48 12.66 14.91
N LYS A 290 -7.28 13.83 15.52
CA LYS A 290 -6.61 14.96 14.86
C LYS A 290 -5.17 14.59 14.51
N ARG A 291 -4.43 14.00 15.47
CA ARG A 291 -3.06 13.53 15.25
C ARG A 291 -2.98 12.47 14.15
N ARG A 292 -3.91 11.52 14.12
CA ARG A 292 -3.98 10.52 13.03
C ARG A 292 -4.28 11.15 11.69
N LEU A 293 -5.22 12.10 11.63
CA LEU A 293 -5.52 12.82 10.38
C LEU A 293 -4.33 13.65 9.91
N GLU A 294 -3.61 14.31 10.82
CA GLU A 294 -2.38 15.05 10.52
C GLU A 294 -1.24 14.13 10.05
N GLU A 295 -1.17 12.91 10.57
CA GLU A 295 -0.19 11.90 10.17
C GLU A 295 -0.56 11.28 8.82
N GLU A 296 -1.84 10.98 8.57
CA GLU A 296 -2.36 10.56 7.26
C GLU A 296 -2.16 11.65 6.21
N LEU A 297 -2.37 12.92 6.55
CA LEU A 297 -2.11 14.05 5.65
C LEU A 297 -0.62 14.15 5.32
N ARG A 298 0.27 13.98 6.31
CA ARG A 298 1.72 13.96 6.08
C ARG A 298 2.16 12.78 5.24
N GLU A 299 1.60 11.59 5.45
CA GLU A 299 1.87 10.42 4.62
C GLU A 299 1.40 10.64 3.18
N MET A 300 0.20 11.18 3.00
CA MET A 300 -0.33 11.55 1.69
C MET A 300 0.55 12.60 1.00
N GLU A 301 1.01 13.63 1.71
CA GLU A 301 1.95 14.63 1.19
C GLU A 301 3.27 14.00 0.75
N GLN A 302 3.83 13.09 1.53
CA GLN A 302 5.04 12.36 1.17
C GLN A 302 4.84 11.48 -0.07
N ASP A 303 3.70 10.81 -0.17
CA ASP A 303 3.32 10.01 -1.33
C ASP A 303 3.18 10.87 -2.60
N TYR A 304 2.59 12.07 -2.48
CA TYR A 304 2.52 13.01 -3.58
C TYR A 304 3.90 13.50 -4.00
N LEU A 305 4.76 13.85 -3.05
CA LEU A 305 6.14 14.24 -3.33
C LEU A 305 6.92 13.11 -4.02
N ALA A 306 6.78 11.87 -3.56
CA ALA A 306 7.41 10.71 -4.18
C ALA A 306 6.92 10.48 -5.62
N LYS A 307 5.61 10.62 -5.85
CA LYS A 307 5.02 10.56 -7.20
C LYS A 307 5.52 11.70 -8.08
N GLU A 308 5.61 12.92 -7.56
CA GLU A 308 6.17 14.06 -8.29
C GLU A 308 7.63 13.83 -8.68
N GLU A 309 8.46 13.30 -7.78
CA GLU A 309 9.83 12.94 -8.10
C GLU A 309 9.89 11.83 -9.15
N GLN A 310 9.02 10.83 -9.07
CA GLN A 310 8.93 9.77 -10.06
C GLN A 310 8.53 10.33 -11.43
N PHE A 311 7.57 11.25 -11.49
CA PHE A 311 7.19 11.92 -12.73
C PHE A 311 8.33 12.80 -13.27
N LYS A 312 9.03 13.56 -12.43
CA LYS A 312 10.21 14.34 -12.84
C LYS A 312 11.28 13.44 -13.45
N ARG A 313 11.58 12.28 -12.84
CA ARG A 313 12.51 11.29 -13.38
C ARG A 313 12.02 10.72 -14.73
N ARG A 314 10.73 10.40 -14.84
CA ARG A 314 10.14 9.89 -16.07
C ARG A 314 10.19 10.92 -17.20
N ILE A 315 9.92 12.19 -16.88
CA ILE A 315 10.01 13.31 -17.82
C ILE A 315 11.43 13.43 -18.36
N ILE A 316 12.46 13.42 -17.49
CA ILE A 316 13.87 13.49 -17.92
C ILE A 316 14.23 12.34 -18.88
N VAL A 317 13.80 11.12 -18.58
CA VAL A 317 14.05 9.95 -19.45
C VAL A 317 13.35 10.12 -20.81
N LEU A 318 12.07 10.49 -20.80
CA LEU A 318 11.30 10.69 -22.03
C LEU A 318 11.82 11.85 -22.86
N GLU A 319 12.25 12.95 -22.23
CA GLU A 319 12.90 14.07 -22.91
C GLU A 319 14.22 13.66 -23.56
N GLY A 320 14.99 12.79 -22.89
CA GLY A 320 16.20 12.17 -23.45
C GLY A 320 15.91 11.29 -24.67
N GLU A 321 14.88 10.44 -24.58
CA GLU A 321 14.42 9.60 -25.70
C GLU A 321 13.93 10.44 -26.89
N VAL A 322 13.12 11.47 -26.63
CA VAL A 322 12.66 12.42 -27.67
C VAL A 322 13.85 13.15 -28.29
N GLY A 323 14.83 13.55 -27.49
CA GLY A 323 16.08 14.15 -27.98
C GLY A 323 16.83 13.20 -28.93
N LYS A 324 16.94 11.93 -28.55
CA LYS A 324 17.57 10.88 -29.38
C LYS A 324 16.83 10.68 -30.70
N TYR A 325 15.51 10.50 -30.68
CA TYR A 325 14.73 10.34 -31.91
C TYR A 325 14.81 11.56 -32.83
N LYS A 326 14.81 12.78 -32.28
CA LYS A 326 15.03 14.02 -33.06
C LYS A 326 16.40 14.06 -33.73
N ILE A 327 17.44 13.51 -33.11
CA ILE A 327 18.77 13.40 -33.73
C ILE A 327 18.74 12.36 -34.85
N GLU A 328 18.14 11.19 -34.61
CA GLU A 328 18.01 10.12 -35.60
C GLU A 328 17.19 10.55 -36.84
N ASP A 329 16.11 11.33 -36.65
CA ASP A 329 15.34 11.92 -37.75
C ASP A 329 16.19 12.90 -38.55
N LYS A 330 16.92 13.82 -37.91
CA LYS A 330 17.83 14.74 -38.61
C LYS A 330 18.92 14.01 -39.39
N VAL A 331 19.44 12.91 -38.84
CA VAL A 331 20.44 12.07 -39.54
C VAL A 331 19.81 11.40 -40.77
N ARG A 332 18.58 10.86 -40.64
CA ARG A 332 17.83 10.28 -41.76
C ARG A 332 17.51 11.30 -42.85
N GLU A 333 17.03 12.49 -42.48
CA GLU A 333 16.79 13.60 -43.42
C GLU A 333 18.08 13.98 -44.15
N GLN A 334 19.19 14.13 -43.43
CA GLN A 334 20.48 14.42 -44.05
C GLN A 334 20.94 13.30 -44.99
N ALA A 335 20.74 12.03 -44.63
CA ALA A 335 21.07 10.90 -45.49
C ALA A 335 20.27 10.93 -46.81
N GLN A 336 18.96 11.19 -46.74
CA GLN A 336 18.11 11.35 -47.93
C GLN A 336 18.55 12.52 -48.80
N VAL A 337 18.96 13.63 -48.20
CA VAL A 337 19.45 14.82 -48.94
C VAL A 337 20.74 14.53 -49.72
N PHE A 338 21.54 13.55 -49.32
CA PHE A 338 22.77 13.16 -50.04
C PHE A 338 22.58 11.99 -51.00
N GLU A 339 21.42 11.34 -50.97
CA GLU A 339 21.09 10.25 -51.89
C GLU A 339 21.01 10.77 -53.33
N GLY A 340 21.76 10.14 -54.25
CA GLY A 340 21.80 10.53 -55.67
C GLY A 340 22.66 11.75 -56.02
N LYS A 341 23.32 12.41 -55.05
CA LYS A 341 24.23 13.55 -55.33
C LYS A 341 25.61 13.09 -55.79
N SER A 342 26.30 13.96 -56.55
CA SER A 342 27.65 13.69 -57.02
C SER A 342 28.69 13.79 -55.89
N LYS A 343 29.82 13.07 -56.02
CA LYS A 343 30.90 13.09 -55.03
C LYS A 343 31.47 14.49 -54.75
N SER A 344 31.49 15.36 -55.77
CA SER A 344 31.97 16.75 -55.62
C SER A 344 31.03 17.60 -54.77
N GLU A 345 29.71 17.44 -54.95
CA GLU A 345 28.70 18.17 -54.17
C GLU A 345 28.66 17.67 -52.72
N ILE A 346 28.80 16.36 -52.51
CA ILE A 346 28.93 15.76 -51.18
C ILE A 346 30.20 16.29 -50.49
N GLY A 347 31.34 16.32 -51.18
CA GLY A 347 32.60 16.85 -50.65
C GLY A 347 32.51 18.32 -50.24
N GLY A 348 31.89 19.17 -51.08
CA GLY A 348 31.66 20.58 -50.74
C GLY A 348 30.73 20.78 -49.55
N ALA A 349 29.69 19.95 -49.40
CA ALA A 349 28.79 19.99 -48.24
C ALA A 349 29.47 19.50 -46.94
N ILE A 350 30.31 18.47 -47.02
CA ILE A 350 31.10 17.98 -45.88
C ILE A 350 32.07 19.05 -45.40
N SER A 351 32.83 19.69 -46.30
CA SER A 351 33.78 20.74 -45.92
C SER A 351 33.11 21.95 -45.27
N LYS A 352 31.92 22.35 -45.74
CA LYS A 352 31.12 23.39 -45.07
C LYS A 352 30.66 22.95 -43.67
N LYS A 353 30.17 21.71 -43.52
CA LYS A 353 29.78 21.18 -42.21
C LYS A 353 30.96 21.08 -41.25
N GLU A 354 32.13 20.68 -41.74
CA GLU A 354 33.36 20.63 -40.97
C GLU A 354 33.73 22.01 -40.42
N HIS A 355 33.66 23.05 -41.26
CA HIS A 355 33.87 24.43 -40.81
C HIS A 355 32.83 24.87 -39.76
N ASP A 356 31.55 24.58 -39.98
CA ASP A 356 30.47 24.90 -39.04
C ASP A 356 30.64 24.16 -37.70
N VAL A 357 31.07 22.90 -37.72
CA VAL A 357 31.36 22.12 -36.51
C VAL A 357 32.52 22.73 -35.75
N LEU A 358 33.62 23.08 -36.41
CA LEU A 358 34.77 23.74 -35.78
C LEU A 358 34.40 25.10 -35.16
N GLN A 359 33.52 25.88 -35.80
CA GLN A 359 33.04 27.14 -35.23
C GLN A 359 32.13 26.92 -34.00
N ARG A 360 31.27 25.90 -34.03
CA ARG A 360 30.44 25.53 -32.87
C ARG A 360 31.29 25.00 -31.73
N GLU A 361 32.28 24.17 -32.00
CA GLU A 361 33.22 23.64 -31.02
C GLU A 361 33.98 24.77 -30.31
N ARG A 362 34.50 25.75 -31.06
CA ARG A 362 35.10 26.96 -30.45
C ARG A 362 34.13 27.69 -29.53
N THR A 363 32.87 27.80 -29.93
CA THR A 363 31.83 28.48 -29.11
C THR A 363 31.49 27.68 -27.87
N ILE A 364 31.43 26.35 -27.96
CA ILE A 364 31.20 25.44 -26.83
C ILE A 364 32.36 25.55 -25.83
N LEU A 365 33.61 25.52 -26.30
CA LEU A 365 34.79 25.66 -25.42
C LEU A 365 34.80 26.99 -24.65
N LEU A 366 34.39 28.09 -25.29
CA LEU A 366 34.24 29.39 -24.59
C LEU A 366 33.15 29.32 -23.53
N ARG A 367 32.00 28.70 -23.83
CA ARG A 367 30.92 28.52 -22.85
C ARG A 367 31.31 27.58 -21.71
N GLU A 368 32.07 26.53 -21.98
CA GLU A 368 32.61 25.64 -20.96
C GLU A 368 33.57 26.37 -20.02
N GLN A 369 34.43 27.24 -20.57
CA GLN A 369 35.28 28.11 -19.76
C GLN A 369 34.47 29.08 -18.90
N ASP A 370 33.41 29.69 -19.44
CA ASP A 370 32.53 30.57 -18.67
C ASP A 370 31.76 29.80 -17.59
N LEU A 371 31.30 28.57 -17.88
CA LEU A 371 30.67 27.69 -16.90
C LEU A 371 31.63 27.30 -15.76
N GLN A 372 32.90 27.02 -16.07
CA GLN A 372 33.92 26.74 -15.07
C GLN A 372 34.14 27.96 -14.15
N ARG A 373 34.24 29.17 -14.72
CA ARG A 373 34.36 30.40 -13.92
C ARG A 373 33.15 30.61 -13.01
N LEU A 374 31.93 30.40 -13.53
CA LEU A 374 30.71 30.51 -12.73
C LEU A 374 30.64 29.44 -11.63
N GLN A 375 31.14 28.24 -11.87
CA GLN A 375 31.25 27.18 -10.85
C GLN A 375 32.25 27.57 -9.75
N GLU A 376 33.41 28.11 -10.12
CA GLU A 376 34.40 28.62 -9.16
C GLU A 376 33.81 29.78 -8.32
N ASP A 377 33.12 30.72 -8.95
CA ASP A 377 32.45 31.84 -8.26
C ASP A 377 31.36 31.32 -7.29
N LEU A 378 30.56 30.33 -7.70
CA LEU A 378 29.57 29.69 -6.84
C LEU A 378 30.23 29.02 -5.63
N GLN A 379 31.32 28.30 -5.84
CA GLN A 379 32.05 27.64 -4.76
C GLN A 379 32.60 28.65 -3.75
N VAL A 380 33.16 29.76 -4.23
CA VAL A 380 33.62 30.86 -3.36
C VAL A 380 32.46 31.44 -2.56
N LYS A 381 31.30 31.65 -3.18
CA LYS A 381 30.09 32.15 -2.50
C LYS A 381 29.55 31.16 -1.47
N GLU A 382 29.56 29.86 -1.76
CA GLU A 382 29.18 28.81 -0.82
C GLU A 382 30.10 28.77 0.40
N ASP A 383 31.41 28.94 0.20
CA ASP A 383 32.38 29.01 1.29
C ASP A 383 32.24 30.30 2.12
N GLU A 384 31.94 31.45 1.49
CA GLU A 384 31.60 32.69 2.19
C GLU A 384 30.35 32.52 3.06
N ILE A 385 29.30 31.90 2.51
CA ILE A 385 28.08 31.59 3.25
C ILE A 385 28.38 30.66 4.43
N ARG A 386 29.22 29.63 4.22
CA ARG A 386 29.60 28.69 5.28
C ARG A 386 30.34 29.38 6.43
N LYS A 387 31.30 30.25 6.10
CA LYS A 387 32.05 31.07 7.06
C LYS A 387 31.16 31.98 7.92
N VAL A 388 30.00 32.40 7.42
CA VAL A 388 29.03 33.20 8.17
C VAL A 388 28.06 32.32 8.96
N LYS A 389 27.62 31.19 8.37
CA LYS A 389 26.67 30.27 9.01
C LYS A 389 27.24 29.60 10.25
N GLU A 390 28.50 29.16 10.23
CA GLU A 390 29.11 28.46 11.38
C GLU A 390 29.15 29.33 12.65
N PRO A 391 29.66 30.59 12.62
CA PRO A 391 29.59 31.47 13.78
C PRO A 391 28.17 31.83 14.22
N LEU A 392 27.21 31.91 13.28
CA LEU A 392 25.81 32.16 13.62
C LEU A 392 25.21 30.97 14.37
N ALA A 393 25.40 29.75 13.87
CA ALA A 393 24.95 28.53 14.54
C ALA A 393 25.53 28.41 15.96
N TYR A 394 26.83 28.69 16.13
CA TYR A 394 27.45 28.71 17.46
C TYR A 394 26.82 29.75 18.39
N LYS A 395 26.54 30.96 17.88
CA LYS A 395 25.87 32.02 18.66
C LYS A 395 24.43 31.65 19.02
N GLU A 396 23.70 31.02 18.10
CA GLU A 396 22.34 30.52 18.34
C GLU A 396 22.33 29.44 19.43
N GLU A 397 23.27 28.49 19.39
CA GLU A 397 23.44 27.48 20.45
C GLU A 397 23.82 28.11 21.80
N GLU A 398 24.70 29.12 21.81
CA GLU A 398 25.06 29.83 23.04
C GLU A 398 23.86 30.60 23.62
N LEU A 399 23.05 31.24 22.76
CA LEU A 399 21.82 31.92 23.17
C LEU A 399 20.80 30.92 23.74
N LEU A 400 20.61 29.77 23.10
CA LEU A 400 19.74 28.70 23.60
C LEU A 400 20.17 28.24 24.99
N ARG A 401 21.48 27.99 25.21
CA ARG A 401 21.98 27.62 26.55
C ARG A 401 21.72 28.71 27.59
N ARG A 402 21.87 29.99 27.21
CA ARG A 402 21.57 31.11 28.11
C ARG A 402 20.07 31.22 28.40
N GLU A 403 19.22 30.98 27.42
CA GLU A 403 17.76 30.94 27.58
C GLU A 403 17.35 29.80 28.51
N GLU A 404 17.90 28.59 28.33
CA GLU A 404 17.68 27.45 29.21
C GLU A 404 18.12 27.74 30.66
N ASP A 405 19.30 28.34 30.86
CA ASP A 405 19.80 28.76 32.17
C ASP A 405 18.88 29.81 32.83
N LEU A 406 18.40 30.79 32.06
CA LEU A 406 17.46 31.80 32.55
C LEU A 406 16.12 31.19 32.93
N LEU A 407 15.58 30.29 32.11
CA LEU A 407 14.35 29.55 32.38
C LEU A 407 14.49 28.67 33.63
N TYR A 408 15.64 28.03 33.83
CA TYR A 408 15.91 27.27 35.05
C TYR A 408 15.90 28.17 36.29
N ARG A 409 16.63 29.30 36.24
CA ARG A 409 16.63 30.28 37.34
C ARG A 409 15.24 30.83 37.62
N GLU A 410 14.47 31.12 36.58
CA GLU A 410 13.09 31.56 36.72
C GLU A 410 12.22 30.50 37.39
N LYS A 411 12.32 29.23 36.97
CA LYS A 411 11.59 28.12 37.61
C LYS A 411 11.95 27.97 39.08
N VAL A 412 13.23 28.06 39.44
CA VAL A 412 13.68 28.02 40.84
C VAL A 412 13.09 29.18 41.65
N MET A 413 13.19 30.41 41.12
CA MET A 413 12.62 31.60 41.77
C MET A 413 11.09 31.51 41.90
N GLN A 414 10.39 30.97 40.89
CA GLN A 414 8.95 30.73 40.97
C GLN A 414 8.61 29.67 42.02
N ALA A 415 9.39 28.60 42.12
CA ALA A 415 9.21 27.58 43.16
C ALA A 415 9.44 28.14 44.57
N GLU A 416 10.47 28.95 44.77
CA GLU A 416 10.71 29.65 46.03
C GLU A 416 9.58 30.62 46.37
N ARG A 417 9.09 31.40 45.39
CA ARG A 417 7.92 32.27 45.58
C ARG A 417 6.68 31.48 46.01
N ARG A 418 6.40 30.34 45.36
CA ARG A 418 5.30 29.45 45.75
C ARG A 418 5.46 28.93 47.18
N LYS A 419 6.64 28.45 47.56
CA LYS A 419 6.92 28.00 48.94
C LYS A 419 6.68 29.11 49.98
N VAL A 420 7.11 30.33 49.68
CA VAL A 420 6.88 31.49 50.56
C VAL A 420 5.40 31.87 50.62
N GLU A 421 4.67 31.80 49.51
CA GLU A 421 3.22 32.03 49.48
C GLU A 421 2.45 30.96 50.27
N GLU A 422 2.84 29.69 50.16
CA GLU A 422 2.30 28.58 50.95
C GLU A 422 2.58 28.77 52.45
N ALA A 423 3.79 29.18 52.82
CA ALA A 423 4.14 29.49 54.21
C ALA A 423 3.27 30.62 54.78
N LYS A 424 3.08 31.69 53.99
CA LYS A 424 2.19 32.79 54.35
C LYS A 424 0.73 32.34 54.48
N ALA A 425 0.24 31.52 53.56
CA ALA A 425 -1.13 31.00 53.61
C ALA A 425 -1.38 30.13 54.84
N GLN A 426 -0.38 29.35 55.28
CA GLN A 426 -0.43 28.53 56.48
C GLN A 426 -0.08 29.29 57.77
N GLY A 427 0.21 30.61 57.67
CA GLY A 427 0.49 31.47 58.81
C GLY A 427 1.81 31.17 59.53
N GLY A 428 2.81 30.62 58.83
CA GLY A 428 4.09 30.19 59.42
C GLY A 428 5.31 30.57 58.57
N SER A 429 6.49 30.16 59.02
CA SER A 429 7.73 30.30 58.26
C SER A 429 7.95 29.15 57.28
N THR A 430 8.81 29.34 56.27
CA THR A 430 9.18 28.27 55.33
C THR A 430 9.79 27.07 56.04
N ASP A 431 10.60 27.33 57.08
CA ASP A 431 11.25 26.28 57.88
C ASP A 431 10.23 25.47 58.68
N GLU A 432 9.18 26.11 59.20
CA GLU A 432 8.07 25.41 59.87
C GLU A 432 7.30 24.51 58.90
N LEU A 433 7.14 24.93 57.64
CA LEU A 433 6.50 24.15 56.59
C LEU A 433 7.33 22.92 56.22
N ASP A 434 8.64 23.09 56.03
CA ASP A 434 9.56 21.98 55.76
C ASP A 434 9.61 20.99 56.93
N MET A 435 9.58 21.48 58.16
CA MET A 435 9.53 20.63 59.35
C MET A 435 8.19 19.90 59.48
N LYS A 436 7.06 20.53 59.16
CA LYS A 436 5.75 19.86 59.10
C LYS A 436 5.73 18.76 58.05
N SER A 437 6.25 19.03 56.85
CA SER A 437 6.38 18.04 55.77
C SER A 437 7.24 16.84 56.17
N ARG A 438 8.41 17.09 56.78
CA ARG A 438 9.27 16.02 57.32
C ARG A 438 8.58 15.22 58.43
N LEU A 439 7.81 15.88 59.29
CA LEU A 439 7.03 15.18 60.32
C LEU A 439 5.93 14.31 59.73
N GLU A 440 5.26 14.76 58.66
CA GLU A 440 4.29 13.95 57.93
C GLU A 440 4.95 12.75 57.23
N GLU A 441 6.11 12.95 56.60
CA GLU A 441 6.88 11.87 55.98
C GLU A 441 7.31 10.82 57.02
N LEU A 442 7.86 11.27 58.16
CA LEU A 442 8.24 10.38 59.26
C LEU A 442 7.03 9.66 59.87
N LYS A 443 5.89 10.33 60.01
CA LYS A 443 4.63 9.67 60.40
C LYS A 443 4.21 8.61 59.38
N GLY A 444 4.33 8.88 58.09
CA GLY A 444 4.08 7.91 57.02
C GLY A 444 5.00 6.69 57.11
N GLN A 445 6.30 6.91 57.31
CA GLN A 445 7.29 5.83 57.49
C GLN A 445 7.03 5.02 58.78
N ILE A 446 6.63 5.67 59.87
CA ILE A 446 6.24 4.97 61.10
C ILE A 446 5.01 4.11 60.85
N ASN A 447 3.96 4.65 60.23
CA ASN A 447 2.74 3.89 59.91
C ASN A 447 3.05 2.68 59.03
N GLN A 448 3.90 2.84 58.01
CA GLN A 448 4.32 1.74 57.15
C GLN A 448 5.05 0.66 57.95
N LYS A 449 5.98 1.04 58.83
CA LYS A 449 6.68 0.08 59.70
C LYS A 449 5.75 -0.59 60.69
N GLU A 450 4.76 0.12 61.24
CA GLU A 450 3.74 -0.46 62.13
C GLU A 450 2.84 -1.46 61.39
N GLU A 451 2.52 -1.21 60.12
CA GLU A 451 1.80 -2.17 59.27
C GLU A 451 2.67 -3.39 58.94
N GLU A 452 3.96 -3.20 58.65
CA GLU A 452 4.92 -4.28 58.46
C GLU A 452 5.10 -5.14 59.72
N VAL A 453 5.11 -4.53 60.91
CA VAL A 453 5.17 -5.26 62.18
C VAL A 453 3.86 -6.01 62.42
N ARG A 454 2.70 -5.36 62.26
CA ARG A 454 1.39 -6.01 62.42
C ARG A 454 1.20 -7.19 61.46
N THR A 455 1.70 -7.09 60.24
CA THR A 455 1.65 -8.19 59.27
C THR A 455 2.58 -9.34 59.66
N LYS A 456 3.79 -9.05 60.16
CA LYS A 456 4.71 -10.06 60.71
C LYS A 456 4.14 -10.75 61.96
N GLU A 457 3.51 -10.00 62.86
CA GLU A 457 2.85 -10.53 64.06
C GLU A 457 1.70 -11.47 63.68
N LYS A 458 0.82 -11.06 62.75
CA LYS A 458 -0.24 -11.93 62.22
C LYS A 458 0.32 -13.22 61.61
N TYR A 459 1.40 -13.12 60.84
CA TYR A 459 2.05 -14.28 60.24
C TYR A 459 2.64 -15.24 61.30
N LEU A 460 3.31 -14.71 62.33
CA LEU A 460 3.83 -15.52 63.43
C LEU A 460 2.71 -16.18 64.24
N GLN A 461 1.61 -15.47 64.48
CA GLN A 461 0.47 -15.99 65.20
C GLN A 461 -0.19 -17.15 64.43
N GLN A 462 -0.40 -17.01 63.12
CA GLN A 462 -0.88 -18.10 62.27
C GLN A 462 0.05 -19.32 62.32
N LYS A 463 1.37 -19.10 62.30
CA LYS A 463 2.36 -20.17 62.38
C LYS A 463 2.44 -20.86 63.75
N MET A 464 1.99 -20.22 64.82
CA MET A 464 1.93 -20.83 66.15
C MET A 464 0.61 -21.59 66.41
N GLU A 465 -0.43 -21.33 65.61
CA GLU A 465 -1.72 -22.01 65.67
C GLU A 465 -1.76 -23.28 64.79
N GLU A 466 -0.81 -23.43 63.85
CA GLU A 466 -0.46 -24.67 63.14
C GLU A 466 0.45 -25.58 63.99
#